data_AF-A0A7R7GHZ8-F1
#
_entry.id   AF-A0A7R7GHZ8-F1
#
_cell.length_a   1.000
_cell.length_b   1.000
_cell.length_c   1.000
_cell.angle_alpha   90.00
_cell.angle_beta   90.00
_cell.angle_gamma   90.00
#
_symmetry.space_group_name_H-M   'P 1'
#
loop_
_entity.id
_entity.type
_entity.pdbx_description
1 polymer ?
#
loop_
_entity_poly.entity_id
_entity_poly.type
_entity_poly.pdbx_seq_one_letter_code
_entity_poly.pdbx_strand_id
1 'polypeptide(L)'
;MSEESHIIPKHLDDPPMYLMWDADEAYAFLGPVFLVVTFSPSLMNFLLGGILGFFSMRTLARIKSAGGKQLIKHALYWYTPTDAWFKFKRTPSSDVREFVG
;
A
#
# COMPACT_ATOMS: atom_id res chain seq x y z
N MET A 1 -6.00 -16.53 38.56
CA MET A 1 -4.80 -16.54 37.68
C MET A 1 -5.05 -17.45 36.48
N SER A 2 -5.98 -17.14 35.55
CA SER A 2 -6.11 -17.93 34.31
C SER A 2 -6.97 -17.33 33.18
N GLU A 3 -7.25 -16.03 33.12
CA GLU A 3 -8.04 -15.47 32.00
C GLU A 3 -7.17 -15.00 30.81
N GLU A 4 -5.86 -14.83 30.99
CA GLU A 4 -4.96 -14.40 29.89
C GLU A 4 -4.53 -15.54 28.96
N SER A 5 -4.76 -16.81 29.33
CA SER A 5 -4.24 -17.96 28.58
C SER A 5 -4.94 -18.22 27.23
N HIS A 6 -6.05 -17.53 26.94
CA HIS A 6 -6.86 -17.73 25.74
C HIS A 6 -6.99 -16.48 24.86
N ILE A 7 -6.24 -15.41 25.15
CA ILE A 7 -6.27 -14.19 24.34
C ILE A 7 -5.38 -14.40 23.12
N ILE A 8 -6.01 -14.56 21.96
CA ILE A 8 -5.31 -14.53 20.67
C ILE A 8 -4.95 -13.07 20.38
N PRO A 9 -3.65 -12.70 20.33
CA PRO A 9 -3.25 -11.33 20.01
C PRO A 9 -3.66 -10.98 18.58
N LYS A 10 -4.46 -9.92 18.44
CA LYS A 10 -4.98 -9.46 17.14
C LYS A 10 -3.97 -8.63 16.33
N HIS A 11 -2.90 -8.18 16.97
CA HIS A 11 -1.96 -7.18 16.46
C HIS A 11 -0.54 -7.74 16.31
N LEU A 12 -0.39 -9.04 16.09
CA LEU A 12 0.92 -9.69 15.97
C LEU A 12 1.64 -9.33 14.65
N ASP A 13 0.86 -9.13 13.58
CA ASP A 13 1.35 -8.87 12.22
C ASP A 13 1.24 -7.39 11.81
N ASP A 14 0.93 -6.50 12.76
CA ASP A 14 0.77 -5.08 12.45
C ASP A 14 2.13 -4.48 12.05
N PRO A 15 2.16 -3.67 10.97
CA PRO A 15 3.40 -3.05 10.53
C PRO A 15 3.96 -2.10 11.61
N PRO A 16 5.29 -1.93 11.66
CA PRO A 16 5.91 -1.02 12.62
C PRO A 16 5.42 0.42 12.38
N MET A 17 4.81 0.99 13.42
CA MET A 17 4.40 2.39 13.44
C MET A 17 5.60 3.29 13.75
N TYR A 18 5.83 4.30 12.92
CA TYR A 18 6.76 5.39 13.18
C TYR A 18 5.97 6.64 13.55
N LEU A 19 6.18 7.21 14.74
CA LEU A 19 5.55 8.47 15.17
C LEU A 19 4.00 8.44 15.03
N MET A 20 3.36 7.31 15.35
CA MET A 20 1.91 7.06 15.21
C MET A 20 1.41 6.92 13.76
N TRP A 21 2.30 6.92 12.77
CA TRP A 21 1.97 6.65 11.37
C TRP A 21 2.55 5.31 10.93
N ASP A 22 1.83 4.59 10.06
CA ASP A 22 2.43 3.45 9.38
C ASP A 22 3.59 3.95 8.49
N ALA A 23 4.66 3.16 8.40
CA ALA A 23 5.84 3.53 7.62
C ALA A 23 5.49 3.92 6.16
N ASP A 24 4.58 3.17 5.52
CA ASP A 24 4.14 3.42 4.15
C ASP A 24 3.27 4.68 4.01
N GLU A 25 2.49 5.05 5.03
CA GLU A 25 1.76 6.32 5.07
C GLU A 25 2.71 7.52 5.21
N ALA A 26 3.73 7.39 6.05
CA ALA A 26 4.78 8.39 6.17
C ALA A 26 5.54 8.59 4.84
N TYR A 27 5.90 7.50 4.15
CA TYR A 27 6.52 7.60 2.83
C TYR A 27 5.59 8.20 1.77
N ALA A 28 4.29 7.90 1.83
CA ALA A 28 3.30 8.46 0.91
C ALA A 28 3.20 9.99 1.05
N PHE A 29 3.33 10.52 2.28
CA PHE A 29 3.37 11.95 2.51
C PHE A 29 4.73 12.57 2.17
N LEU A 30 5.83 11.97 2.65
CA LEU A 30 7.17 12.52 2.51
C LEU A 30 7.69 12.49 1.07
N GLY A 31 7.34 11.46 0.27
CA GLY A 31 7.82 11.31 -1.09
C GLY A 31 7.52 12.53 -1.98
N PRO A 32 6.25 12.95 -2.12
CA PRO A 32 5.88 14.15 -2.88
C PRO A 32 6.51 15.43 -2.34
N VAL A 33 6.56 15.60 -1.02
CA VAL A 33 7.20 16.76 -0.38
C VAL A 33 8.68 16.84 -0.75
N PHE A 34 9.40 15.72 -0.60
CA PHE A 34 10.83 15.64 -0.94
C PHE A 34 11.06 15.90 -2.42
N LEU A 35 10.27 15.30 -3.32
CA LEU A 35 10.41 15.52 -4.76
C LEU A 35 10.26 17.00 -5.10
N VAL A 36 9.16 17.63 -4.69
CA VAL A 36 8.86 19.01 -5.03
C VAL A 36 9.90 19.99 -4.47
N VAL A 37 10.36 19.76 -3.23
CA VAL A 37 11.39 20.60 -2.60
C VAL A 37 12.77 20.41 -3.25
N THR A 38 13.12 19.18 -3.65
CA THR A 38 14.42 18.87 -4.26
C THR A 38 14.56 19.53 -5.62
N PHE A 39 13.50 19.53 -6.44
CA PHE A 39 13.54 20.16 -7.76
C PHE A 39 13.47 21.68 -7.72
N SER A 40 12.75 22.26 -6.74
CA SER A 40 12.63 23.71 -6.63
C SER A 40 12.37 24.14 -5.18
N PRO A 41 13.43 24.48 -4.42
CA PRO A 41 13.29 24.85 -3.01
C PRO A 41 12.68 26.25 -2.89
N SER A 42 11.38 26.30 -2.62
CA SER A 42 10.59 27.51 -2.37
C SER A 42 9.50 27.20 -1.35
N LEU A 43 9.10 28.18 -0.55
CA LEU A 43 8.00 28.04 0.40
C LEU A 43 6.69 27.61 -0.29
N MET A 44 6.44 28.13 -1.51
CA MET A 44 5.26 27.78 -2.30
C MET A 44 5.29 26.31 -2.74
N ASN A 45 6.47 25.82 -3.11
CA ASN A 45 6.70 24.43 -3.49
C ASN A 45 6.60 23.50 -2.28
N PHE A 46 7.04 23.94 -1.10
CA PHE A 46 6.81 23.18 0.13
C PHE A 46 5.31 22.99 0.43
N LEU A 47 4.51 24.05 0.27
CA LEU A 47 3.05 23.97 0.42
C LEU A 47 2.42 23.05 -0.63
N LEU A 48 2.83 23.16 -1.90
CA LEU A 48 2.37 22.27 -2.97
C LEU A 48 2.72 20.81 -2.68
N GLY A 49 3.96 20.55 -2.26
CA GLY A 49 4.42 19.22 -1.85
C GLY A 49 3.61 18.68 -0.67
N GLY A 50 3.29 19.51 0.31
CA GLY A 50 2.45 19.14 1.47
C GLY A 50 1.01 18.80 1.06
N ILE A 51 0.41 19.58 0.15
CA ILE A 51 -0.93 19.30 -0.38
C ILE A 51 -0.92 17.96 -1.13
N LEU A 52 0.06 17.77 -2.04
CA LEU A 52 0.20 16.52 -2.79
C LEU A 52 0.43 15.33 -1.85
N GLY A 53 1.29 15.49 -0.85
CA GLY A 53 1.58 14.50 0.19
C GLY A 53 0.34 14.13 1.01
N PHE A 54 -0.51 15.11 1.34
CA PHE A 54 -1.76 14.85 2.05
C PHE A 54 -2.73 14.04 1.19
N PHE A 55 -2.88 14.38 -0.09
CA PHE A 55 -3.73 13.62 -1.01
C PHE A 55 -3.22 12.20 -1.26
N SER A 56 -1.90 12.00 -1.44
CA SER A 56 -1.32 10.67 -1.60
C SER A 56 -1.50 9.81 -0.34
N MET A 57 -1.25 10.37 0.85
CA MET A 57 -1.51 9.66 2.11
C MET A 57 -3.00 9.29 2.26
N ARG A 58 -3.91 10.24 2.02
CA ARG A 58 -5.37 10.02 2.13
C ARG A 58 -5.87 8.94 1.18
N THR A 59 -5.37 8.94 -0.05
CA THR A 59 -5.74 7.94 -1.06
C THR A 59 -5.20 6.56 -0.72
N LEU A 60 -3.94 6.48 -0.26
CA LEU A 60 -3.34 5.23 0.20
C LEU A 60 -4.08 4.65 1.41
N ALA A 61 -4.42 5.48 2.41
CA ALA A 61 -5.22 5.07 3.56
C ALA A 61 -6.61 4.54 3.15
N ARG A 62 -7.26 5.20 2.16
CA ARG A 62 -8.54 4.72 1.61
C ARG A 62 -8.39 3.35 0.93
N ILE A 63 -7.36 3.17 0.09
CA ILE A 63 -7.11 1.90 -0.60
C ILE A 63 -6.82 0.79 0.42
N LYS A 64 -6.00 1.08 1.44
CA LYS A 64 -5.76 0.17 2.56
C LYS A 64 -7.07 -0.25 3.24
N SER A 65 -7.94 0.71 3.57
CA SER A 65 -9.23 0.43 4.22
C SER A 65 -10.21 -0.37 3.35
N ALA A 66 -10.12 -0.25 2.02
CA ALA A 66 -11.03 -0.92 1.09
C ALA A 66 -10.68 -2.39 0.84
N GLY A 67 -9.42 -2.81 1.02
CA GLY A 67 -9.02 -4.21 0.82
C GLY A 67 -7.51 -4.49 0.87
N GLY A 68 -6.71 -3.55 1.35
CA GLY A 68 -5.27 -3.72 1.55
C GLY A 68 -4.46 -3.96 0.27
N LYS A 69 -3.20 -4.40 0.45
CA LYS A 69 -2.27 -4.70 -0.66
C LYS A 69 -2.75 -5.85 -1.55
N GLN A 70 -3.57 -6.77 -1.03
CA GLN A 70 -4.15 -7.85 -1.84
C GLN A 70 -5.13 -7.33 -2.88
N LEU A 71 -5.92 -6.29 -2.58
CA LEU A 71 -6.90 -5.76 -3.53
C LEU A 71 -6.23 -5.23 -4.81
N ILE A 72 -5.11 -4.52 -4.69
CA ILE A 72 -4.34 -4.05 -5.85
C ILE A 72 -3.80 -5.24 -6.64
N LYS A 73 -3.21 -6.24 -5.97
CA LYS A 73 -2.70 -7.44 -6.64
C LYS A 73 -3.82 -8.21 -7.36
N HIS A 74 -5.00 -8.28 -6.75
CA HIS A 74 -6.16 -8.96 -7.31
C HIS A 74 -6.71 -8.22 -8.54
N ALA A 75 -6.81 -6.89 -8.47
CA ALA A 75 -7.20 -6.07 -9.60
C ALA A 75 -6.18 -6.19 -10.74
N LEU A 76 -4.88 -6.13 -10.45
CA LEU A 76 -3.84 -6.24 -11.47
C LEU A 76 -3.84 -7.62 -12.13
N TYR A 77 -4.08 -8.68 -11.35
CA TYR A 77 -4.26 -10.04 -11.89
C TYR A 77 -5.41 -10.12 -12.90
N TRP A 78 -6.57 -9.50 -12.65
CA TRP A 78 -7.71 -9.60 -13.57
C TRP A 78 -7.66 -8.66 -14.77
N TYR A 79 -7.10 -7.46 -14.60
CA TYR A 79 -7.18 -6.39 -15.62
C TYR A 79 -5.90 -6.23 -16.46
N THR A 80 -4.82 -6.94 -16.13
CA THR A 80 -3.56 -6.85 -16.89
C THR A 80 -2.98 -8.24 -17.13
N PRO A 81 -2.21 -8.45 -18.22
CA PRO A 81 -1.59 -9.73 -18.50
C PRO A 81 -0.67 -10.10 -17.32
N THR A 82 -0.93 -11.27 -16.74
CA THR A 82 -0.29 -11.69 -15.48
C THR A 82 1.24 -11.75 -15.61
N ASP A 83 1.75 -12.16 -16.77
CA ASP A 83 3.18 -12.29 -17.06
C ASP A 83 3.96 -10.97 -17.02
N ALA A 84 3.30 -9.82 -17.19
CA ALA A 84 3.96 -8.51 -17.18
C ALA A 84 4.35 -8.03 -15.78
N TRP A 85 3.59 -8.45 -14.75
CA TRP A 85 3.73 -7.94 -13.39
C TRP A 85 4.17 -9.01 -12.40
N PHE A 86 3.73 -10.26 -12.57
CA PHE A 86 3.92 -11.31 -11.58
C PHE A 86 4.19 -12.67 -12.22
N LYS A 87 5.31 -13.31 -11.85
CA LYS A 87 5.53 -14.74 -12.12
C LYS A 87 4.99 -15.56 -10.95
N PHE A 88 3.70 -15.87 -10.99
CA PHE A 88 3.10 -16.76 -9.99
C PHE A 88 3.52 -18.22 -10.23
N LYS A 89 3.99 -18.90 -9.19
CA LYS A 89 4.38 -20.33 -9.29
C LYS A 89 3.19 -21.29 -9.31
N ARG A 90 2.05 -20.89 -8.75
CA ARG A 90 0.92 -21.78 -8.48
C ARG A 90 -0.39 -21.32 -9.11
N THR A 91 -0.61 -20.02 -9.24
CA THR A 91 -1.77 -19.46 -9.93
C THR A 91 -1.50 -19.40 -11.44
N PRO A 92 -2.43 -19.87 -12.28
CA PRO A 92 -2.32 -19.76 -13.73
C PRO A 92 -2.40 -18.29 -14.17
N SER A 93 -2.01 -17.99 -15.42
CA SER A 93 -2.20 -16.65 -15.98
C SER A 93 -3.69 -16.32 -16.11
N SER A 94 -4.03 -15.05 -15.92
CA SER A 94 -5.37 -14.48 -16.13
C SER A 94 -5.99 -14.79 -17.49
N ASP A 95 -5.15 -15.05 -18.50
CA ASP A 95 -5.58 -15.28 -19.88
C ASP A 95 -6.06 -16.71 -20.12
N VAL A 96 -5.71 -17.64 -19.21
CA VAL A 96 -6.09 -19.06 -19.31
C VAL A 96 -7.53 -19.23 -18.82
N ARG A 97 -8.45 -19.44 -19.77
CA ARG A 97 -9.88 -19.65 -19.46
C ARG A 97 -10.28 -21.13 -19.37
N GLU A 98 -9.44 -22.01 -19.89
CA GLU A 98 -9.69 -23.43 -19.92
C GLU A 98 -8.61 -24.14 -19.11
N PHE A 99 -9.03 -24.91 -18.11
CA PHE A 99 -8.14 -25.75 -17.32
C PHE A 99 -8.34 -27.19 -17.78
N VAL A 100 -7.45 -27.67 -18.65
CA VAL A 100 -7.43 -29.08 -19.06
C VAL A 100 -6.50 -29.82 -18.11
N GLY A 101 -7.11 -30.63 -17.24
CA GLY A 101 -6.42 -31.43 -16.21
C GLY A 101 -5.74 -32.67 -16.76
#